data_AF-A0A1A0VAE3-F1
#
_entry.id   AF-A0A1A0VAE3-F1
#
_cell.length_a   1.000
_cell.length_b   1.000
_cell.length_c   1.000
_cell.angle_alpha   90.00
_cell.angle_beta   90.00
_cell.angle_gamma   90.00
#
_symmetry.space_group_name_H-M   'P 1'
#
loop_
_entity.id
_entity.type
_entity.pdbx_description
1 polymer ?
#
loop_
_entity_poly.entity_id
_entity_poly.type
_entity_poly.pdbx_seq_one_letter_code
_entity_poly.pdbx_strand_id
1 'polypeptide(L)'
;MADGHAQERITVSSLAFRDLPAGPAELREELPLVATVLRVIPGPQGRGEFWCARLERPVKYRIGDAFDTTRCQAEFLGNDSAGPFLWIQVIVVSAHHPGQRIQPGITTGMQVDVAYVVDLTLGQDSALDPAKVDYAGIAIVDDQPGLLAVRAGLIDRVQSLVSALKELSGQELDDYAPQPLGPNAVQGDKVYAITSADLRYYDGSDDTGQGWRSTTDPDELLYWIADDLARHAAWGWTQRTPSAARMDQHLLRDLLWIPQWLLLLTALDPRWAQRTRLSILG
;
A
#
# COMPACT_ATOMS: atom_id res chain seq x y z
N MET A 1 -35.05 17.35 7.32
CA MET A 1 -34.31 17.25 6.06
C MET A 1 -33.20 18.28 6.08
N ALA A 2 -32.00 17.85 6.45
CA ALA A 2 -30.75 18.55 6.22
C ALA A 2 -29.68 17.45 6.22
N ASP A 3 -29.52 16.80 5.06
CA ASP A 3 -28.37 15.97 4.77
C ASP A 3 -27.13 16.86 4.77
N GLY A 4 -26.45 16.90 5.91
CA GLY A 4 -25.09 17.38 5.98
C GLY A 4 -24.20 16.29 5.43
N HIS A 5 -23.79 16.42 4.17
CA HIS A 5 -22.67 15.68 3.61
C HIS A 5 -21.51 15.72 4.59
N ALA A 6 -21.26 14.60 5.27
CA ALA A 6 -20.04 14.38 6.01
C ALA A 6 -18.92 14.29 4.97
N GLN A 7 -18.35 15.45 4.65
CA GLN A 7 -17.11 15.55 3.90
C GLN A 7 -16.10 14.72 4.69
N GLU A 8 -15.79 13.54 4.17
CA GLU A 8 -14.76 12.66 4.71
C GLU A 8 -13.48 13.49 4.76
N ARG A 9 -13.11 13.95 5.95
CA ARG A 9 -11.87 14.71 6.15
C ARG A 9 -10.75 13.73 5.84
N ILE A 10 -10.17 13.87 4.65
CA ILE A 10 -8.96 13.16 4.26
C ILE A 10 -7.95 13.43 5.38
N THR A 11 -7.60 12.38 6.12
CA THR A 11 -6.69 12.43 7.25
C THR A 11 -5.50 11.55 6.92
N VAL A 12 -4.32 11.97 7.37
CA VAL A 12 -3.09 11.16 7.22
C VAL A 12 -3.33 9.88 8.00
N SER A 13 -3.40 8.76 7.27
CA SER A 13 -3.72 7.46 7.85
C SER A 13 -2.46 6.64 8.11
N SER A 14 -1.39 6.88 7.35
CA SER A 14 -0.11 6.21 7.53
C SER A 14 1.07 7.07 7.06
N LEU A 15 2.21 6.87 7.71
CA LEU A 15 3.45 7.55 7.41
C LEU A 15 4.51 6.52 7.02
N ALA A 16 5.12 6.72 5.86
CA ALA A 16 6.23 5.92 5.38
C ALA A 16 7.55 6.67 5.60
N PHE A 17 8.42 6.09 6.40
CA PHE A 17 9.74 6.61 6.73
C PHE A 17 10.72 6.13 5.67
N ARG A 18 11.26 7.08 4.90
CA ARG A 18 12.15 6.80 3.76
C ARG A 18 13.62 6.94 4.11
N ASP A 19 13.93 7.90 4.98
CA ASP A 19 15.29 8.24 5.35
C ASP A 19 15.33 8.78 6.78
N LEU A 20 16.51 8.70 7.41
CA LEU A 20 16.79 9.19 8.75
C LEU A 20 18.08 10.02 8.76
N PRO A 21 18.01 11.29 8.30
CA PRO A 21 19.17 12.20 8.27
C PRO A 21 19.89 12.33 9.62
N ALA A 22 19.14 12.26 10.73
CA ALA A 22 19.70 12.30 12.08
C ALA A 22 18.99 11.28 12.97
N GLY A 23 19.75 10.48 13.72
CA GLY A 23 19.20 9.49 14.65
C GLY A 23 20.06 8.23 14.76
N PRO A 24 19.65 7.26 15.61
CA PRO A 24 20.39 6.05 15.90
C PRO A 24 20.58 5.20 14.64
N ALA A 25 21.73 4.52 14.56
CA ALA A 25 22.07 3.67 13.41
C ALA A 25 21.08 2.51 13.27
N GLU A 26 20.64 1.96 14.39
CA GLU A 26 19.69 0.86 14.47
C GLU A 26 18.34 1.22 13.85
N LEU A 27 17.85 2.45 14.03
CA LEU A 27 16.62 2.91 13.37
C LEU A 27 16.80 3.08 11.86
N ARG A 28 18.00 3.51 11.44
CA ARG A 28 18.34 3.67 10.02
C ARG A 28 18.40 2.32 9.30
N GLU A 29 18.89 1.28 9.98
CA GLU A 29 18.94 -0.09 9.45
C GLU A 29 17.54 -0.71 9.27
N GLU A 30 16.54 -0.24 10.01
CA GLU A 30 15.16 -0.74 9.93
C GLU A 30 14.34 -0.13 8.79
N LEU A 31 14.87 0.91 8.12
CA LEU A 31 14.20 1.57 7.00
C LEU A 31 14.14 0.68 5.75
N PRO A 32 13.05 0.74 4.96
CA PRO A 32 11.88 1.60 5.16
C PRO A 32 10.93 1.07 6.25
N LEU A 33 10.32 2.02 6.99
CA LEU A 33 9.32 1.72 8.01
C LEU A 33 7.98 2.34 7.63
N VAL A 34 6.90 1.65 7.97
CA VAL A 34 5.54 2.15 7.81
C VAL A 34 4.90 2.21 9.20
N ALA A 35 4.23 3.32 9.48
CA ALA A 35 3.46 3.50 10.70
C ALA A 35 2.02 3.93 10.40
N THR A 36 1.04 3.28 11.02
CA THR A 36 -0.36 3.69 10.96
C THR A 36 -0.63 4.77 12.00
N VAL A 37 -1.16 5.92 11.58
CA VAL A 37 -1.54 7.00 12.50
C VAL A 37 -2.70 6.52 13.37
N LEU A 38 -2.53 6.62 14.69
CA LEU A 38 -3.56 6.27 15.67
C LEU A 38 -4.39 7.49 16.07
N ARG A 39 -3.71 8.60 16.34
CA ARG A 39 -4.33 9.86 16.79
C ARG A 39 -3.36 11.02 16.70
N VAL A 40 -3.91 12.23 16.73
CA VAL A 40 -3.16 13.46 16.96
C VAL A 40 -3.35 13.88 18.42
N ILE A 41 -2.26 14.22 19.11
CA ILE A 41 -2.25 14.75 20.47
C ILE A 41 -1.67 16.17 20.48
N PRO A 42 -2.23 17.09 21.26
CA PRO A 42 -1.64 18.41 21.46
C PRO A 42 -0.28 18.32 22.13
N GLY A 43 0.65 19.15 21.68
CA GLY A 43 1.94 19.32 22.34
C GLY A 43 1.84 20.03 23.69
N PRO A 44 2.80 19.80 24.61
CA PRO A 44 2.88 20.56 25.84
C PRO A 44 3.00 22.06 25.53
N GLN A 45 2.27 22.88 26.30
CA GLN A 45 2.31 24.34 26.21
C GLN A 45 1.94 24.91 24.82
N GLY A 46 1.11 24.20 24.05
CA GLY A 46 0.67 24.65 22.73
C GLY A 46 1.73 24.51 21.63
N ARG A 47 2.79 23.73 21.86
CA ARG A 47 3.76 23.35 20.83
C ARG A 47 3.14 22.42 19.80
N GLY A 48 2.36 22.96 18.87
CA GLY A 48 1.90 22.25 17.67
C GLY A 48 1.14 20.94 17.92
N GLU A 49 1.01 20.17 16.85
CA GLU A 49 0.34 18.87 16.80
C GLU A 49 1.38 17.76 16.72
N PHE A 50 1.22 16.74 17.57
CA PHE A 50 2.04 15.54 17.59
C PHE A 50 1.19 14.36 17.13
N TRP A 51 1.72 13.58 16.21
CA TRP A 51 1.02 12.46 15.59
C TRP A 51 1.55 11.16 16.19
N CYS A 52 0.69 10.46 16.93
CA CYS A 52 1.01 9.13 17.45
C CYS A 52 0.72 8.10 16.35
N ALA A 53 1.72 7.32 16.00
CA ALA A 53 1.61 6.29 14.97
C ALA A 53 2.18 4.95 15.45
N ARG A 54 1.49 3.86 15.13
CA ARG A 54 1.93 2.50 15.42
C ARG A 54 2.75 1.96 14.26
N LEU A 55 3.95 1.51 14.52
CA LEU A 55 4.80 0.82 13.56
C LEU A 55 4.17 -0.51 13.13
N GLU A 56 4.22 -0.83 11.84
CA GLU A 56 3.74 -2.12 11.34
C GLU A 56 4.63 -3.28 11.82
N ARG A 57 5.93 -3.01 12.03
CA ARG A 57 6.90 -3.93 12.62
C ARG A 57 7.54 -3.27 13.84
N PRO A 58 7.60 -3.93 15.01
CA PRO A 58 8.33 -3.41 16.16
C PRO A 58 9.83 -3.25 15.83
N VAL A 59 10.44 -2.18 16.32
CA VAL A 59 11.88 -1.91 16.16
C VAL A 59 12.61 -2.02 17.48
N LYS A 60 13.87 -2.46 17.46
CA LYS A 60 14.71 -2.49 18.66
C LYS A 60 15.29 -1.10 18.93
N TYR A 61 14.96 -0.53 20.08
CA TYR A 61 15.64 0.66 20.60
C TYR A 61 16.69 0.26 21.64
N ARG A 62 17.96 0.51 21.33
CA ARG A 62 19.08 0.26 22.25
C ARG A 62 19.12 1.35 23.32
N ILE A 63 18.83 0.94 24.55
CA ILE A 63 18.83 1.85 25.70
C ILE A 63 20.22 1.83 26.34
N GLY A 64 20.81 3.01 26.52
CA GLY A 64 22.11 3.17 27.18
C GLY A 64 21.98 3.12 28.71
N ASP A 65 23.11 3.08 29.41
CA ASP A 65 23.16 2.98 30.88
C ASP A 65 22.45 4.14 31.62
N ALA A 66 22.34 5.30 30.97
CA ALA A 66 21.67 6.48 31.52
C ALA A 66 20.14 6.46 31.34
N PHE A 67 19.59 5.47 30.62
CA PHE A 67 18.17 5.37 30.37
C PHE A 67 17.43 4.83 31.60
N ASP A 68 16.43 5.56 32.08
CA ASP A 68 15.61 5.13 33.20
C ASP A 68 14.58 4.08 32.75
N THR A 69 14.92 2.81 32.98
CA THR A 69 14.06 1.66 32.64
C THR A 69 12.74 1.64 33.43
N THR A 70 12.62 2.39 34.53
CA THR A 70 11.37 2.44 35.31
C THR A 70 10.26 3.19 34.60
N ARG A 71 10.61 3.98 33.56
CA ARG A 71 9.66 4.65 32.66
C ARG A 71 8.97 3.68 31.69
N CYS A 72 9.48 2.46 31.55
CA CYS A 72 9.02 1.50 30.55
C CYS A 72 8.20 0.38 31.19
N GLN A 73 7.31 -0.21 30.40
CA GLN A 73 6.63 -1.44 30.80
C GLN A 73 7.59 -2.61 30.63
N ALA A 74 7.75 -3.41 31.69
CA ALA A 74 8.77 -4.47 31.75
C ALA A 74 8.64 -5.54 30.66
N GLU A 75 7.43 -5.75 30.13
CA GLU A 75 7.14 -6.70 29.05
C GLU A 75 7.78 -6.34 27.70
N PHE A 76 8.12 -5.07 27.47
CA PHE A 76 8.80 -4.62 26.25
C PHE A 76 10.32 -4.52 26.42
N LEU A 77 10.83 -4.66 27.64
CA LEU A 77 12.26 -4.69 27.92
C LEU A 77 12.84 -6.06 27.55
N GLY A 78 13.92 -6.03 26.80
CA GLY A 78 14.69 -7.21 26.42
C GLY A 78 16.17 -7.03 26.72
N ASN A 79 16.90 -8.13 26.66
CA ASN A 79 18.35 -8.14 26.78
C ASN A 79 18.91 -9.18 25.82
N ASP A 80 19.93 -8.81 25.05
CA ASP A 80 20.67 -9.74 24.19
C ASP A 80 22.19 -9.55 24.34
N SER A 81 22.99 -10.21 23.50
CA SER A 81 24.46 -10.13 23.58
C SER A 81 25.04 -8.73 23.34
N ALA A 82 24.25 -7.81 22.75
CA ALA A 82 24.62 -6.42 22.56
C ALA A 82 24.13 -5.50 23.70
N GLY A 83 23.47 -6.06 24.72
CA GLY A 83 22.98 -5.33 25.89
C GLY A 83 21.47 -5.13 25.92
N PRO A 84 20.98 -4.29 26.85
CA PRO A 84 19.55 -4.07 27.05
C PRO A 84 18.93 -3.32 25.86
N PHE A 85 17.66 -3.59 25.59
CA PHE A 85 16.89 -2.92 24.56
C PHE A 85 15.42 -2.84 24.94
N LEU A 86 14.70 -1.93 24.28
CA LEU A 86 13.25 -1.77 24.38
C LEU A 86 12.62 -2.04 23.01
N TRP A 87 11.58 -2.87 22.96
CA TRP A 87 10.77 -3.03 21.75
C TRP A 87 9.86 -1.82 21.57
N ILE A 88 10.05 -1.06 20.50
CA ILE A 88 9.21 0.08 20.16
C ILE A 88 8.13 -0.35 19.17
N GLN A 89 6.88 -0.10 19.55
CA GLN A 89 5.71 -0.34 18.70
C GLN A 89 5.04 0.96 18.24
N VAL A 90 5.23 2.04 18.98
CA VAL A 90 4.58 3.33 18.75
C VAL A 90 5.63 4.42 18.74
N ILE A 91 5.48 5.35 17.80
CA ILE A 91 6.29 6.55 17.67
C ILE A 91 5.39 7.78 17.72
N VAL A 92 5.99 8.89 18.11
CA VAL A 92 5.41 10.22 17.99
C VAL A 92 6.19 10.98 16.95
N VAL A 93 5.49 11.67 16.06
CA VAL A 93 6.11 12.57 15.09
C VAL A 93 5.53 13.98 15.12
N SER A 94 6.37 14.97 14.82
CA SER A 94 5.96 16.35 14.60
C SER A 94 6.70 16.95 13.43
N ALA A 95 6.13 17.97 12.79
CA ALA A 95 6.84 18.72 11.75
C ALA A 95 8.14 19.31 12.30
N HIS A 96 9.26 19.09 11.59
CA HIS A 96 10.57 19.57 12.05
C HIS A 96 10.69 21.10 11.96
N HIS A 97 10.15 21.71 10.91
CA HIS A 97 10.21 23.15 10.72
C HIS A 97 9.01 23.87 11.34
N PRO A 98 9.22 24.99 12.06
CA PRO A 98 8.14 25.80 12.59
C PRO A 98 7.14 26.24 11.52
N GLY A 99 5.85 26.12 11.83
CA GLY A 99 4.76 26.52 10.93
C GLY A 99 4.38 25.47 9.87
N GLN A 100 5.18 24.41 9.69
CA GLN A 100 4.77 23.27 8.89
C GLN A 100 3.79 22.37 9.66
N ARG A 101 2.91 21.70 8.92
CA ARG A 101 1.98 20.70 9.46
C ARG A 101 2.04 19.46 8.58
N ILE A 102 1.95 18.30 9.21
CA ILE A 102 1.77 17.04 8.51
C ILE A 102 0.36 17.05 7.92
N GLN A 103 0.26 16.92 6.59
CA GLN A 103 -0.99 16.98 5.84
C GLN A 103 -1.10 15.75 4.93
N PRO A 104 -2.32 15.36 4.52
CA PRO A 104 -2.48 14.29 3.53
C PRO A 104 -1.80 14.63 2.19
N GLY A 105 -1.33 13.62 1.48
CA GLY A 105 -0.75 13.72 0.14
C GLY A 105 0.73 14.12 0.08
N ILE A 106 1.48 14.05 1.19
CA ILE A 106 2.94 14.25 1.19
C ILE A 106 3.59 13.13 0.37
N THR A 107 4.15 13.45 -0.79
CA THR A 107 4.76 12.49 -1.73
C THR A 107 6.22 12.83 -2.07
N THR A 108 6.72 13.96 -1.58
CA THR A 108 8.04 14.51 -1.92
C THR A 108 8.99 14.57 -0.72
N GLY A 109 8.66 13.92 0.39
CA GLY A 109 9.44 13.90 1.62
C GLY A 109 9.20 15.15 2.48
N MET A 110 8.66 14.94 3.68
CA MET A 110 8.60 15.95 4.73
C MET A 110 9.54 15.58 5.87
N GLN A 111 10.32 16.54 6.36
CA GLN A 111 11.14 16.34 7.56
C GLN A 111 10.28 16.41 8.81
N VAL A 112 10.38 15.37 9.64
CA VAL A 112 9.70 15.26 10.92
C VAL A 112 10.68 14.91 12.03
N ASP A 113 10.44 15.47 13.20
CA ASP A 113 11.03 14.99 14.43
C ASP A 113 10.35 13.69 14.83
N VAL A 114 11.14 12.70 15.26
CA VAL A 114 10.68 11.37 15.66
C VAL A 114 11.09 11.12 17.10
N ALA A 115 10.13 10.65 17.91
CA ALA A 115 10.36 10.17 19.25
C ALA A 115 9.76 8.77 19.42
N TYR A 116 10.46 7.89 20.13
CA TYR A 116 9.95 6.60 20.56
C TYR A 116 8.98 6.78 21.71
N VAL A 117 7.85 6.08 21.68
CA VAL A 117 6.98 5.96 22.85
C VAL A 117 7.52 4.85 23.74
N VAL A 118 8.04 5.23 24.91
CA VAL A 118 8.63 4.30 25.87
C VAL A 118 7.62 3.83 26.92
N ASP A 119 6.52 4.57 27.08
CA ASP A 119 5.35 4.22 27.90
C ASP A 119 4.06 4.30 27.06
N LEU A 120 3.47 3.14 26.76
CA LEU A 120 2.26 3.05 25.92
C LEU A 120 1.01 3.61 26.60
N THR A 121 1.04 3.92 27.90
CA THR A 121 -0.07 4.62 28.56
C THR A 121 -0.28 6.03 28.00
N LEU A 122 0.69 6.57 27.24
CA LEU A 122 0.52 7.80 26.45
C LEU A 122 -0.73 7.77 25.57
N GLY A 123 -1.17 6.58 25.12
CA GLY A 123 -2.41 6.42 24.37
C GLY A 123 -3.67 6.91 25.10
N GLN A 124 -3.63 7.03 26.43
CA GLN A 124 -4.72 7.51 27.28
C GLN A 124 -4.60 9.00 27.61
N ASP A 125 -3.47 9.63 27.30
CA ASP A 125 -3.24 11.02 27.67
C ASP A 125 -4.00 11.97 26.74
N SER A 126 -4.33 13.15 27.29
CA SER A 126 -5.00 14.23 26.54
C SER A 126 -4.01 15.18 25.85
N ALA A 127 -2.73 15.12 26.23
CA ALA A 127 -1.63 15.87 25.64
C ALA A 127 -0.34 15.04 25.70
N LEU A 128 0.66 15.38 24.90
CA LEU A 128 1.95 14.70 24.93
C LEU A 128 2.64 14.92 26.28
N ASP A 129 2.90 13.82 26.99
CA ASP A 129 3.76 13.77 28.16
C ASP A 129 5.22 13.48 27.73
N PRO A 130 6.15 14.45 27.87
CA PRO A 130 7.55 14.25 27.53
C PRO A 130 8.22 13.12 28.30
N ALA A 131 7.71 12.76 29.49
CA ALA A 131 8.27 11.66 30.28
C ALA A 131 7.99 10.28 29.67
N LYS A 132 7.00 10.17 28.77
CA LYS A 132 6.59 8.91 28.12
C LYS A 132 7.20 8.68 26.75
N VAL A 133 8.03 9.62 26.29
CA VAL A 133 8.71 9.55 25.00
C VAL A 133 10.22 9.74 25.15
N ASP A 134 10.97 9.26 24.17
CA ASP A 134 12.39 9.54 24.05
C ASP A 134 12.72 9.98 22.62
N TYR A 135 13.46 11.07 22.47
CA TYR A 135 13.74 11.65 21.15
C TYR A 135 14.70 10.77 20.37
N ALA A 136 14.31 10.37 19.17
CA ALA A 136 15.09 9.47 18.32
C ALA A 136 15.87 10.24 17.25
N GLY A 137 15.31 11.30 16.66
CA GLY A 137 15.99 12.07 15.63
C GLY A 137 15.05 12.73 14.61
N ILE A 138 15.57 12.96 13.41
CA ILE A 138 14.88 13.60 12.30
C ILE A 138 14.76 12.58 11.16
N ALA A 139 13.54 12.35 10.69
CA ALA A 139 13.23 11.47 9.57
C ALA A 139 12.63 12.24 8.39
N ILE A 140 12.72 11.64 7.21
CA ILE A 140 11.95 12.04 6.02
C ILE A 140 10.79 11.07 5.87
N VAL A 141 9.57 11.61 5.90
CA VAL A 141 8.33 10.84 5.76
C VAL A 141 7.51 11.27 4.57
N ASP A 142 6.79 10.30 4.01
CA ASP A 142 5.67 10.54 3.11
C ASP A 142 4.36 10.11 3.74
N ASP A 143 3.28 10.75 3.33
CA ASP A 143 1.94 10.20 3.49
C ASP A 143 1.78 9.11 2.44
N GLN A 144 1.77 7.86 2.91
CA GLN A 144 1.31 6.75 2.11
C GLN A 144 -0.07 6.36 2.61
N PRO A 145 -1.00 5.97 1.73
CA PRO A 145 -2.14 5.20 2.18
C PRO A 145 -1.58 3.98 2.92
N GLY A 146 -1.96 3.77 4.18
CA GLY A 146 -1.46 2.62 4.95
C GLY A 146 -1.74 1.33 4.20
N LEU A 147 -0.95 0.27 4.42
CA LEU A 147 -1.06 -0.97 3.65
C LEU A 147 -2.49 -1.52 3.62
N LEU A 148 -3.26 -1.32 4.70
CA LEU A 148 -4.67 -1.69 4.80
C LEU A 148 -5.60 -0.83 3.92
N ALA A 149 -5.33 0.46 3.75
CA ALA A 149 -6.05 1.36 2.86
C ALA A 149 -5.69 1.10 1.39
N VAL A 150 -4.42 0.81 1.09
CA VAL A 150 -4.00 0.31 -0.24
C VAL A 150 -4.69 -1.01 -0.54
N ARG A 151 -4.74 -1.94 0.43
CA ARG A 151 -5.46 -3.22 0.29
C ARG A 151 -6.94 -3.01 0.01
N ALA A 152 -7.64 -2.21 0.80
CA ALA A 152 -9.06 -1.96 0.62
C ALA A 152 -9.35 -1.28 -0.72
N GLY A 153 -8.64 -0.19 -1.03
CA GLY A 153 -8.81 0.54 -2.28
C GLY A 153 -8.44 -0.29 -3.52
N LEU A 154 -7.47 -1.19 -3.41
CA LEU A 154 -7.09 -2.06 -4.52
C LEU A 154 -8.13 -3.15 -4.78
N ILE A 155 -8.73 -3.73 -3.73
CA ILE A 155 -9.84 -4.69 -3.87
C ILE A 155 -11.01 -4.02 -4.58
N ASP A 156 -11.40 -2.81 -4.16
CA ASP A 156 -12.50 -2.05 -4.75
C ASP A 156 -12.20 -1.69 -6.22
N ARG A 157 -10.96 -1.29 -6.52
CA ARG A 157 -10.52 -1.00 -7.89
C ARG A 157 -10.53 -2.24 -8.78
N VAL A 158 -10.08 -3.40 -8.27
CA VAL A 158 -10.15 -4.67 -8.99
C VAL A 158 -11.61 -5.05 -9.28
N GLN A 159 -12.50 -4.98 -8.28
CA GLN A 159 -13.92 -5.25 -8.49
C GLN A 159 -14.56 -4.30 -9.50
N SER A 160 -14.20 -3.01 -9.45
CA SER A 160 -14.66 -2.01 -10.41
C SER A 160 -14.19 -2.32 -11.84
N LEU A 161 -12.94 -2.79 -12.01
CA LEU A 161 -12.42 -3.23 -13.29
C LEU A 161 -13.18 -4.46 -13.83
N VAL A 162 -13.44 -5.46 -12.97
CA VAL A 162 -14.23 -6.63 -13.36
C VAL A 162 -15.61 -6.20 -13.84
N SER A 163 -16.33 -5.39 -13.06
CA SER A 163 -17.65 -4.88 -13.41
C SER A 163 -17.65 -4.10 -14.74
N ALA A 164 -16.69 -3.20 -14.93
CA ALA A 164 -16.57 -2.44 -16.17
C ALA A 164 -16.33 -3.35 -17.39
N LEU A 165 -15.46 -4.36 -17.25
CA LEU A 165 -15.21 -5.32 -18.34
C LEU A 165 -16.42 -6.22 -18.61
N LYS A 166 -17.17 -6.63 -17.59
CA LYS A 166 -18.43 -7.35 -17.77
C LYS A 166 -19.42 -6.52 -18.59
N GLU A 167 -19.59 -5.25 -18.24
CA GLU A 167 -20.49 -4.33 -18.94
C GLU A 167 -20.04 -4.09 -20.39
N LEU A 168 -18.75 -3.84 -20.62
CA LEU A 168 -18.22 -3.56 -21.95
C LEU A 168 -18.22 -4.77 -22.88
N SER A 169 -17.93 -5.97 -22.36
CA SER A 169 -17.84 -7.20 -23.15
C SER A 169 -19.16 -7.98 -23.20
N GLY A 170 -20.11 -7.70 -22.28
CA GLY A 170 -21.31 -8.50 -22.07
C GLY A 170 -21.00 -9.95 -21.69
N GLN A 171 -19.93 -10.18 -20.92
CA GLN A 171 -19.51 -11.50 -20.43
C GLN A 171 -19.54 -11.56 -18.92
N GLU A 172 -19.87 -12.74 -18.38
CA GLU A 172 -19.60 -13.03 -16.98
C GLU A 172 -18.11 -13.33 -16.80
N LEU A 173 -17.52 -12.70 -15.79
CA LEU A 173 -16.09 -12.77 -15.49
C LEU A 173 -15.81 -13.20 -14.04
N ASP A 174 -16.82 -13.56 -13.25
CA ASP A 174 -16.64 -13.87 -11.82
C ASP A 174 -15.69 -15.04 -11.59
N ASP A 175 -15.81 -16.09 -12.41
CA ASP A 175 -14.95 -17.27 -12.33
C ASP A 175 -13.51 -16.99 -12.81
N TYR A 176 -13.29 -15.86 -13.48
CA TYR A 176 -11.98 -15.44 -14.00
C TYR A 176 -11.39 -14.24 -13.23
N ALA A 177 -12.14 -13.69 -12.27
CA ALA A 177 -11.73 -12.54 -11.48
C ALA A 177 -10.58 -12.95 -10.55
N PRO A 178 -9.44 -12.23 -10.57
CA PRO A 178 -8.33 -12.59 -9.72
C PRO A 178 -8.68 -12.33 -8.25
N GLN A 179 -8.31 -13.28 -7.39
CA GLN A 179 -8.57 -13.18 -5.96
C GLN A 179 -7.36 -12.66 -5.19
N PRO A 180 -7.56 -11.91 -4.09
CA PRO A 180 -6.45 -11.61 -3.20
C PRO A 180 -5.90 -12.93 -2.63
N LEU A 181 -4.58 -13.06 -2.56
CA LEU A 181 -3.88 -14.19 -1.94
C LEU A 181 -4.19 -14.20 -0.44
N GLY A 182 -5.31 -14.83 -0.09
CA GLY A 182 -5.73 -15.14 1.26
C GLY A 182 -5.32 -16.57 1.65
N PRO A 183 -5.55 -16.98 2.91
CA PRO A 183 -5.19 -18.32 3.42
C PRO A 183 -5.83 -19.49 2.65
N ASN A 184 -6.82 -19.22 1.79
CA ASN A 184 -7.59 -20.21 1.05
C ASN A 184 -7.30 -20.24 -0.46
N ALA A 185 -6.36 -19.44 -0.97
CA ALA A 185 -6.02 -19.46 -2.39
C ALA A 185 -5.34 -20.78 -2.77
N VAL A 186 -5.84 -21.46 -3.80
CA VAL A 186 -5.29 -22.76 -4.24
C VAL A 186 -4.25 -22.52 -5.33
N GLN A 187 -3.19 -23.34 -5.32
CA GLN A 187 -2.15 -23.32 -6.34
C GLN A 187 -2.78 -23.65 -7.71
N GLY A 188 -2.92 -22.64 -8.57
CA GLY A 188 -3.59 -22.72 -9.88
C GLY A 188 -4.51 -21.54 -10.18
N ASP A 189 -4.94 -20.80 -9.15
CA ASP A 189 -5.83 -19.65 -9.31
C ASP A 189 -5.07 -18.39 -9.75
N LYS A 190 -5.73 -17.50 -10.51
CA LYS A 190 -5.23 -16.14 -10.76
C LYS A 190 -5.34 -15.33 -9.49
N VAL A 191 -4.20 -14.91 -8.95
CA VAL A 191 -4.15 -14.28 -7.63
C VAL A 191 -3.24 -13.07 -7.63
N TYR A 192 -3.58 -12.10 -6.77
CA TYR A 192 -2.67 -11.00 -6.44
C TYR A 192 -2.37 -10.99 -4.95
N ALA A 193 -1.12 -10.73 -4.58
CA ALA A 193 -0.68 -10.62 -3.21
C ALA A 193 -0.30 -9.17 -2.90
N ILE A 194 -0.67 -8.70 -1.72
CA ILE A 194 -0.30 -7.38 -1.23
C ILE A 194 0.59 -7.60 -0.02
N THR A 195 1.89 -7.44 -0.16
CA THR A 195 2.82 -7.58 0.97
C THR A 195 3.22 -6.20 1.48
N SER A 196 3.93 -6.14 2.62
CA SER A 196 4.49 -4.89 3.14
C SER A 196 5.63 -4.32 2.29
N ALA A 197 6.20 -5.12 1.38
CA ALA A 197 7.35 -4.74 0.56
C ALA A 197 7.01 -4.57 -0.92
N ASP A 198 6.01 -5.29 -1.43
CA ASP A 198 5.65 -5.34 -2.84
C ASP A 198 4.20 -5.78 -3.08
N LEU A 199 3.72 -5.47 -4.27
CA LEU A 199 2.48 -5.97 -4.87
C LEU A 199 2.86 -7.06 -5.87
N ARG A 200 2.15 -8.19 -5.84
CA ARG A 200 2.45 -9.31 -6.73
C ARG A 200 1.22 -9.77 -7.48
N TYR A 201 1.41 -10.24 -8.71
CA TYR A 201 0.36 -10.84 -9.53
C TYR A 201 0.84 -12.16 -10.12
N TYR A 202 -0.06 -13.14 -10.12
CA TYR A 202 0.11 -14.43 -10.76
C TYR A 202 -0.99 -14.60 -11.82
N ASP A 203 -0.58 -14.61 -13.09
CA ASP A 203 -1.50 -14.65 -14.24
C ASP A 203 -2.01 -16.06 -14.59
N GLY A 204 -1.51 -17.11 -13.89
CA GLY A 204 -1.98 -18.49 -14.04
C GLY A 204 -1.84 -19.09 -15.43
N SER A 205 -1.09 -18.47 -16.34
CA SER A 205 -0.97 -18.95 -17.71
C SER A 205 0.23 -19.90 -17.87
N ASP A 206 -0.04 -21.11 -18.35
CA ASP A 206 1.01 -22.10 -18.69
C ASP A 206 1.80 -21.68 -19.96
N ASP A 207 1.28 -20.74 -20.75
CA ASP A 207 1.79 -20.35 -22.08
C ASP A 207 2.85 -19.23 -22.06
N THR A 208 2.94 -18.38 -21.02
CA THR A 208 3.88 -17.22 -21.03
C THR A 208 5.17 -17.42 -20.26
N GLY A 209 5.42 -18.61 -19.70
CA GLY A 209 6.58 -18.86 -18.86
C GLY A 209 6.39 -18.29 -17.45
N GLN A 210 6.72 -19.12 -16.48
CA GLN A 210 6.51 -18.91 -15.04
C GLN A 210 7.02 -17.56 -14.54
N GLY A 211 6.20 -16.88 -13.73
CA GLY A 211 6.73 -15.89 -12.81
C GLY A 211 5.66 -15.08 -12.11
N TRP A 212 5.68 -15.09 -10.79
CA TRP A 212 5.13 -13.98 -10.02
C TRP A 212 5.74 -12.67 -10.55
N ARG A 213 4.89 -11.74 -10.96
CA ARG A 213 5.31 -10.37 -11.26
C ARG A 213 5.22 -9.56 -9.98
N SER A 214 6.22 -8.74 -9.68
CA SER A 214 6.25 -7.89 -8.49
C SER A 214 6.44 -6.43 -8.89
N THR A 215 5.71 -5.53 -8.24
CA THR A 215 5.86 -4.08 -8.41
C THR A 215 5.60 -3.37 -7.08
N THR A 216 6.10 -2.15 -6.94
CA THR A 216 5.72 -1.25 -5.83
C THR A 216 4.64 -0.25 -6.26
N ASP A 217 4.25 -0.25 -7.54
CA ASP A 217 3.27 0.66 -8.12
C ASP A 217 1.88 -0.01 -8.22
N PRO A 218 0.87 0.49 -7.47
CA PRO A 218 -0.50 -0.02 -7.55
C PRO A 218 -1.14 0.07 -8.94
N ASP A 219 -0.80 1.09 -9.73
CA ASP A 219 -1.35 1.25 -11.08
C ASP A 219 -0.76 0.23 -12.05
N GLU A 220 0.49 -0.19 -11.82
CA GLU A 220 1.11 -1.27 -12.59
C GLU A 220 0.48 -2.63 -12.28
N LEU A 221 0.17 -2.92 -11.01
CA LEU A 221 -0.56 -4.14 -10.65
C LEU A 221 -1.94 -4.16 -11.33
N LEU A 222 -2.67 -3.04 -11.27
CA LEU A 222 -3.99 -2.92 -11.89
C LEU A 222 -3.92 -3.06 -13.41
N TYR A 223 -2.88 -2.53 -14.04
CA TYR A 223 -2.63 -2.75 -15.46
C TYR A 223 -2.49 -4.24 -15.78
N TRP A 224 -1.68 -5.01 -15.02
CA TRP A 224 -1.51 -6.45 -15.29
C TRP A 224 -2.83 -7.21 -15.15
N ILE A 225 -3.62 -6.90 -14.13
CA ILE A 225 -4.94 -7.49 -13.92
C ILE A 225 -5.90 -7.11 -15.06
N ALA A 226 -5.97 -5.83 -15.42
CA ALA A 226 -6.84 -5.34 -16.48
C ALA A 226 -6.47 -5.92 -17.84
N ASP A 227 -5.19 -6.00 -18.16
CA ASP A 227 -4.66 -6.57 -19.41
C ASP A 227 -5.08 -8.02 -19.57
N ASP A 228 -4.94 -8.83 -18.52
CA ASP A 228 -5.29 -10.24 -18.53
C ASP A 228 -6.80 -10.50 -18.59
N LEU A 229 -7.58 -9.78 -17.77
CA LEU A 229 -9.05 -9.86 -17.80
C LEU A 229 -9.61 -9.41 -19.15
N ALA A 230 -9.11 -8.30 -19.71
CA ALA A 230 -9.54 -7.79 -21.01
C ALA A 230 -9.16 -8.76 -22.13
N ARG A 231 -7.99 -9.41 -22.05
CA ARG A 231 -7.56 -10.44 -23.01
C ARG A 231 -8.50 -11.64 -23.01
N HIS A 232 -8.93 -12.09 -21.83
CA HIS A 232 -9.91 -13.17 -21.69
C HIS A 232 -11.30 -12.78 -22.18
N ALA A 233 -11.81 -11.62 -21.74
CA ALA A 233 -13.11 -11.10 -22.16
C ALA A 233 -13.19 -10.88 -23.68
N ALA A 234 -12.11 -10.39 -24.29
CA ALA A 234 -12.02 -10.25 -25.73
C ALA A 234 -12.05 -11.60 -26.45
N TRP A 235 -11.42 -12.63 -25.90
CA TRP A 235 -11.45 -13.97 -26.49
C TRP A 235 -12.87 -14.53 -26.51
N GLY A 236 -13.57 -14.45 -25.38
CA GLY A 236 -14.95 -14.90 -25.31
C GLY A 236 -15.90 -14.06 -26.19
N TRP A 237 -15.67 -12.76 -26.32
CA TRP A 237 -16.38 -11.92 -27.29
C TRP A 237 -16.10 -12.36 -28.73
N THR A 238 -14.85 -12.63 -29.08
CA THR A 238 -14.45 -13.10 -30.41
C THR A 238 -15.18 -14.40 -30.76
N GLN A 239 -15.22 -15.37 -29.83
CA GLN A 239 -15.90 -16.65 -30.06
C GLN A 239 -17.41 -16.52 -30.32
N ARG A 240 -18.08 -15.49 -29.76
CA ARG A 240 -19.51 -15.23 -30.00
C ARG A 240 -19.79 -14.49 -31.30
N THR A 241 -18.76 -13.99 -31.98
CA THR A 241 -18.93 -13.24 -33.23
C THR A 241 -19.27 -14.21 -34.38
N PRO A 242 -20.36 -14.01 -35.16
CA PRO A 242 -20.79 -14.96 -36.20
C PRO A 242 -19.76 -15.26 -37.29
N SER A 243 -18.81 -14.34 -37.52
CA SER A 243 -17.72 -14.51 -38.48
C SER A 243 -16.60 -15.42 -37.96
N ALA A 244 -16.46 -15.58 -36.64
CA ALA A 244 -15.40 -16.38 -36.02
C ALA A 244 -15.43 -17.84 -36.47
N ALA A 245 -16.62 -18.42 -36.64
CA ALA A 245 -16.80 -19.81 -37.09
C ALA A 245 -16.28 -20.09 -38.52
N ARG A 246 -15.93 -19.04 -39.28
CA ARG A 246 -15.44 -19.13 -40.67
C ARG A 246 -13.99 -18.70 -40.82
N MET A 247 -13.34 -18.26 -39.74
CA MET A 247 -11.95 -17.78 -39.75
C MET A 247 -11.02 -18.87 -39.22
N ASP A 248 -9.82 -18.96 -39.79
CA ASP A 248 -8.74 -19.71 -39.15
C ASP A 248 -8.23 -18.98 -37.89
N GLN A 249 -7.42 -19.66 -37.09
CA GLN A 249 -6.96 -19.14 -35.80
C GLN A 249 -6.12 -17.84 -35.93
N HIS A 250 -5.37 -17.69 -37.04
CA HIS A 250 -4.53 -16.50 -37.26
C HIS A 250 -5.39 -15.29 -37.62
N LEU A 251 -6.34 -15.47 -38.55
CA LEU A 251 -7.30 -14.43 -38.92
C LEU A 251 -8.20 -14.04 -37.75
N LEU A 252 -8.63 -15.01 -36.95
CA LEU A 252 -9.45 -14.79 -35.78
C LEU A 252 -8.68 -14.00 -34.70
N ARG A 253 -7.39 -14.30 -34.52
CA ARG A 253 -6.50 -13.54 -33.63
C ARG A 253 -6.36 -12.09 -34.07
N ASP A 254 -6.00 -11.85 -35.33
CA ASP A 254 -5.60 -10.52 -35.79
C ASP A 254 -6.77 -9.59 -36.10
N LEU A 255 -7.87 -10.14 -36.62
CA LEU A 255 -9.01 -9.34 -37.07
C LEU A 255 -10.07 -9.13 -35.99
N LEU A 256 -10.17 -10.01 -35.00
CA LEU A 256 -11.19 -9.95 -33.97
C LEU A 256 -10.59 -9.82 -32.58
N TRP A 257 -9.76 -10.79 -32.17
CA TRP A 257 -9.33 -10.88 -30.77
C TRP A 257 -8.44 -9.71 -30.33
N ILE A 258 -7.35 -9.42 -31.06
CA ILE A 258 -6.46 -8.30 -30.72
C ILE A 258 -7.20 -6.96 -30.78
N PRO A 259 -7.99 -6.63 -31.82
CA PRO A 259 -8.77 -5.39 -31.85
C PRO A 259 -9.77 -5.27 -30.69
N GLN A 260 -10.49 -6.34 -30.34
CA GLN A 260 -11.44 -6.32 -29.22
C GLN A 260 -10.73 -6.16 -27.88
N TRP A 261 -9.59 -6.81 -27.68
CA TRP A 261 -8.76 -6.65 -26.49
C TRP A 261 -8.28 -5.21 -26.32
N LEU A 262 -7.72 -4.61 -27.38
CA LEU A 262 -7.29 -3.22 -27.36
C LEU A 262 -8.46 -2.25 -27.18
N LEU A 263 -9.65 -2.56 -27.72
CA LEU A 263 -10.85 -1.76 -27.52
C LEU A 263 -11.28 -1.73 -26.05
N LEU A 264 -11.34 -2.90 -25.40
CA LEU A 264 -11.66 -3.01 -23.98
C LEU A 264 -10.65 -2.23 -23.12
N LEU A 265 -9.36 -2.40 -23.38
CA LEU A 265 -8.33 -1.64 -22.68
C LEU A 265 -8.43 -0.14 -22.92
N THR A 266 -8.75 0.30 -24.15
CA THR A 266 -8.90 1.73 -24.46
C THR A 266 -10.08 2.33 -23.70
N ALA A 267 -11.15 1.56 -23.52
CA ALA A 267 -12.33 1.99 -22.75
C ALA A 267 -12.04 2.09 -21.24
N LEU A 268 -11.13 1.26 -20.71
CA LEU A 268 -10.68 1.35 -19.31
C LEU A 268 -9.66 2.49 -19.11
N ASP A 269 -8.56 2.46 -19.87
CA ASP A 269 -7.52 3.48 -19.88
C ASP A 269 -6.76 3.46 -21.23
N PRO A 270 -6.82 4.54 -22.03
CA PRO A 270 -6.10 4.64 -23.30
C PRO A 270 -4.58 4.40 -23.20
N ARG A 271 -3.96 4.71 -22.05
CA ARG A 271 -2.52 4.50 -21.80
C ARG A 271 -2.19 3.01 -21.73
N TRP A 272 -3.06 2.22 -21.12
CA TRP A 272 -2.90 0.77 -21.03
C TRP A 272 -3.01 0.11 -22.40
N ALA A 273 -3.97 0.54 -23.22
CA ALA A 273 -4.08 0.07 -24.60
C ALA A 273 -2.84 0.39 -25.44
N GLN A 274 -2.25 1.58 -25.25
CA GLN A 274 -0.99 1.93 -25.92
C GLN A 274 0.17 1.06 -25.47
N ARG A 275 0.31 0.80 -24.16
CA ARG A 275 1.34 -0.08 -23.59
C ARG A 275 1.22 -1.50 -24.15
N THR A 276 0.01 -2.05 -24.16
CA THR A 276 -0.27 -3.40 -24.68
C THR A 276 -0.09 -3.49 -26.20
N ARG A 277 -0.49 -2.46 -26.96
CA ARG A 277 -0.23 -2.45 -28.42
C ARG A 277 1.28 -2.54 -28.73
N LEU A 278 2.11 -1.86 -27.95
CA LEU A 278 3.57 -1.92 -28.11
C LEU A 278 4.15 -3.29 -27.76
N SER A 279 3.59 -4.00 -26.77
CA SER A 279 4.05 -5.34 -26.41
C SER A 279 3.59 -6.44 -27.39
N ILE A 280 2.48 -6.24 -28.10
CA ILE A 280 1.97 -7.20 -29.09
C ILE A 280 2.69 -7.05 -30.44
N LEU A 281 3.03 -5.82 -30.83
CA LEU A 281 3.57 -5.50 -32.17
C LEU A 281 5.09 -5.32 -32.20
N GLY A 282 5.75 -5.20 -31.03
CA GLY A 282 7.20 -5.12 -30.88
C GLY A 282 7.82 -6.49 -30.69
#